data_AF-A0A142XSL5-F1
#
_entry.id   AF-A0A142XSL5-F1
#
_cell.length_a   1.000
_cell.length_b   1.000
_cell.length_c   1.000
_cell.angle_alpha   90.00
_cell.angle_beta   90.00
_cell.angle_gamma   90.00
#
_symmetry.space_group_name_H-M   'P 1'
#
loop_
_entity.id
_entity.type
_entity.pdbx_description
1 polymer ?
#
loop_
_entity_poly.entity_id
_entity_poly.type
_entity_poly.pdbx_seq_one_letter_code
_entity_poly.pdbx_strand_id
1 'polypeptide(L)'
;MVRLALACWVLGFSNPVTAKAPVPKTVPPQPALIVVEDVTGATGTVDRRRLLRIGVKNGKLFPSEMVWEGNLRFFGHFGGHRLVDDRYFVTKFGGVIDLRDKKVIHDEDNGTLCAVDGTKVLFRVTSAQREAGLFSFDLATGKVVKEAGPLDGKFVLKGTVAPDGMAAIESGPGDELFLNQLGAERFSLGKGFRVDLSPFASVSASAPVTWINNGVVITQKGNGKLFTVDISGQATELVTAKDVPKEVVGAPYFFRDGSNRLIYVCGPTAHAIDPDKKTATKYEWRDLGHGFEASWTWVPKLGHKIRLNGKVIGEFNCSPHAAKTAPGCLALEAQPAEEGRGPPDRVAVWTTESDEWTVLKVRPNCVVGWMR
;
A
#
# COMPACT_ATOMS: atom_id res chain seq x y z
N MET A 1 95.47 -0.60 3.40
CA MET A 1 94.03 -0.75 3.10
C MET A 1 93.47 -1.85 3.98
N VAL A 2 92.78 -1.50 5.07
CA VAL A 2 92.09 -2.45 5.95
C VAL A 2 90.74 -1.82 6.27
N ARG A 3 89.65 -2.41 5.78
CA ARG A 3 88.27 -1.98 6.07
C ARG A 3 87.78 -2.77 7.28
N LEU A 4 87.52 -2.07 8.38
CA LEU A 4 86.85 -2.59 9.56
C LEU A 4 85.34 -2.67 9.27
N ALA A 5 84.75 -3.86 9.36
CA ALA A 5 83.31 -4.07 9.28
C ALA A 5 82.70 -3.90 10.67
N LEU A 6 81.83 -2.91 10.84
CA LEU A 6 81.04 -2.69 12.06
C LEU A 6 79.70 -3.44 11.90
N ALA A 7 79.51 -4.49 12.69
CA ALA A 7 78.25 -5.22 12.73
C ALA A 7 77.27 -4.52 13.69
N CYS A 8 76.23 -3.87 13.15
CA CYS A 8 75.12 -3.35 13.95
C CYS A 8 74.12 -4.46 14.25
N TRP A 9 73.99 -4.83 15.53
CA TRP A 9 72.88 -5.63 16.04
C TRP A 9 71.63 -4.74 16.18
N VAL A 10 70.59 -5.01 15.39
CA VAL A 10 69.26 -4.41 15.55
C VAL A 10 68.44 -5.32 16.47
N LEU A 11 68.25 -4.90 17.72
CA LEU A 11 67.30 -5.52 18.64
C LEU A 11 65.88 -5.17 18.17
N GLY A 12 65.18 -6.15 17.58
CA GLY A 12 63.79 -6.02 17.18
C GLY A 12 62.88 -6.02 18.41
N PHE A 13 62.36 -4.83 18.77
CA PHE A 13 61.23 -4.72 19.67
C PHE A 13 59.96 -5.15 18.92
N SER A 14 59.46 -6.35 19.21
CA SER A 14 58.13 -6.78 18.78
C SER A 14 57.08 -5.96 19.52
N ASN A 15 56.42 -5.04 18.82
CA ASN A 15 55.26 -4.32 19.35
C ASN A 15 54.19 -5.32 19.79
N PRO A 16 53.62 -5.19 21.00
CA PRO A 16 52.52 -6.04 21.42
C PRO A 16 51.36 -5.87 20.45
N VAL A 17 50.90 -6.98 19.88
CA VAL A 17 49.70 -7.02 19.04
C VAL A 17 48.52 -6.65 19.94
N THR A 18 48.09 -5.39 19.91
CA THR A 18 46.89 -4.95 20.61
C THR A 18 45.70 -5.69 20.00
N ALA A 19 45.11 -6.60 20.78
CA ALA A 19 43.91 -7.32 20.36
C ALA A 19 42.85 -6.31 19.94
N LYS A 20 42.53 -6.28 18.65
CA LYS A 20 41.53 -5.38 18.08
C LYS A 20 40.19 -5.74 18.73
N ALA A 21 39.58 -4.80 19.45
CA ALA A 21 38.30 -5.02 20.09
C ALA A 21 37.31 -5.59 19.05
N PRO A 22 36.56 -6.65 19.39
CA PRO A 22 35.63 -7.26 18.45
C PRO A 22 34.67 -6.18 17.94
N VAL A 23 34.50 -6.13 16.61
CA VAL A 23 33.56 -5.21 15.96
C VAL A 23 32.19 -5.38 16.65
N PRO A 24 31.58 -4.30 17.16
CA PRO A 24 30.28 -4.38 17.80
C PRO A 24 29.32 -5.11 16.87
N LYS A 25 28.71 -6.21 17.35
CA LYS A 25 27.67 -6.90 16.58
C LYS A 25 26.57 -5.89 16.32
N THR A 26 26.33 -5.58 15.05
CA THR A 26 25.20 -4.75 14.62
C THR A 26 23.92 -5.45 15.06
N VAL A 27 23.29 -4.92 16.11
CA VAL A 27 21.97 -5.40 16.53
C VAL A 27 21.01 -5.05 15.40
N PRO A 28 20.28 -6.03 14.84
CA PRO A 28 19.29 -5.72 13.82
C PRO A 28 18.29 -4.70 14.36
N PRO A 29 17.87 -3.72 13.55
CA PRO A 29 16.88 -2.75 13.99
C PRO A 29 15.62 -3.48 14.44
N GLN A 30 15.03 -2.98 15.53
CA GLN A 30 13.78 -3.51 16.04
C GLN A 30 12.64 -2.99 15.18
N PRO A 31 11.67 -3.85 14.79
CA PRO A 31 10.57 -3.42 13.98
C PRO A 31 9.74 -2.37 14.72
N ALA A 32 9.26 -1.37 13.97
CA ALA A 32 8.38 -0.35 14.52
C ALA A 32 7.15 -0.14 13.64
N LEU A 33 5.98 -0.10 14.26
CA LEU A 33 4.72 0.16 13.58
C LEU A 33 4.54 1.67 13.41
N ILE A 34 4.15 2.09 12.20
CA ILE A 34 3.79 3.48 11.89
C ILE A 34 2.27 3.60 11.77
N VAL A 35 1.68 4.47 12.58
CA VAL A 35 0.25 4.74 12.65
C VAL A 35 0.00 6.23 12.52
N VAL A 36 -1.03 6.60 11.75
CA VAL A 36 -1.58 7.97 11.77
C VAL A 36 -2.82 7.94 12.65
N GLU A 37 -2.84 8.73 13.71
CA GLU A 37 -3.94 8.87 14.67
C GLU A 37 -4.74 10.15 14.40
N ASP A 38 -6.07 10.04 14.42
CA ASP A 38 -6.98 11.17 14.40
C ASP A 38 -7.05 11.83 15.79
N VAL A 39 -6.74 13.13 15.86
CA VAL A 39 -6.86 13.93 17.08
C VAL A 39 -8.11 14.80 16.98
N THR A 40 -8.99 14.67 17.97
CA THR A 40 -10.25 15.40 18.03
C THR A 40 -10.09 16.67 18.87
N GLY A 41 -10.47 17.82 18.31
CA GLY A 41 -10.48 19.11 19.01
C GLY A 41 -11.64 19.24 19.99
N ALA A 42 -11.76 20.42 20.63
CA ALA A 42 -12.79 20.70 21.64
C ALA A 42 -14.24 20.57 21.09
N THR A 43 -14.42 20.72 19.78
CA THR A 43 -15.72 20.62 19.08
C THR A 43 -16.13 19.19 18.73
N GLY A 44 -15.32 18.18 19.03
CA GLY A 44 -15.58 16.80 18.60
C GLY A 44 -15.21 16.51 17.14
N THR A 45 -14.64 17.48 16.42
CA THR A 45 -14.15 17.31 15.04
C THR A 45 -12.66 16.97 14.99
N VAL A 46 -12.25 16.15 14.03
CA VAL A 46 -10.83 15.89 13.76
C VAL A 46 -10.23 17.12 13.07
N ASP A 47 -9.36 17.85 13.76
CA ASP A 47 -8.67 19.05 13.24
C ASP A 47 -7.16 18.83 13.04
N ARG A 48 -6.61 17.82 13.73
CA ARG A 48 -5.19 17.46 13.74
C ARG A 48 -5.00 15.96 13.64
N ARG A 49 -3.78 15.56 13.26
CA ARG A 49 -3.36 14.16 13.31
C ARG A 49 -1.95 14.02 13.83
N ARG A 50 -1.69 12.86 14.44
CA ARG A 50 -0.37 12.47 14.94
C ARG A 50 0.19 11.34 14.10
N LEU A 51 1.47 11.43 13.80
CA LEU A 51 2.27 10.32 13.29
C LEU A 51 2.94 9.63 14.47
N LEU A 52 2.54 8.40 14.75
CA LEU A 52 3.03 7.60 15.85
C LEU A 52 4.01 6.54 15.34
N ARG A 53 5.12 6.36 16.07
CA ARG A 53 6.05 5.25 15.93
C ARG A 53 5.96 4.38 17.18
N ILE A 54 5.68 3.09 17.00
CA ILE A 54 5.48 2.14 18.11
C ILE A 54 6.47 0.99 17.92
N GLY A 55 7.53 0.98 18.73
CA GLY A 55 8.54 -0.08 18.68
C GLY A 55 8.01 -1.42 19.18
N VAL A 56 8.60 -2.51 18.69
CA VAL A 56 8.32 -3.88 19.13
C VAL A 56 9.62 -4.55 19.53
N LYS A 57 9.65 -5.14 20.74
CA LYS A 57 10.80 -5.94 21.21
C LYS A 57 10.29 -7.13 22.01
N ASN A 58 10.78 -8.33 21.70
CA ASN A 58 10.40 -9.56 22.40
C ASN A 58 8.88 -9.73 22.41
N GLY A 59 8.23 -9.45 21.28
CA GLY A 59 6.80 -9.46 21.07
C GLY A 59 5.97 -8.43 21.85
N LYS A 60 6.60 -7.54 22.61
CA LYS A 60 5.91 -6.49 23.38
C LYS A 60 6.00 -5.14 22.66
N LEU A 61 4.88 -4.44 22.63
CA LEU A 61 4.81 -3.06 22.13
C LEU A 61 5.40 -2.09 23.17
N PHE A 62 6.15 -1.12 22.67
CA PHE A 62 6.67 -0.01 23.46
C PHE A 62 5.62 1.10 23.54
N PRO A 63 5.73 2.00 24.53
CA PRO A 63 4.96 3.24 24.51
C PRO A 63 5.10 3.93 23.15
N SER A 64 3.99 4.47 22.64
CA SER A 64 3.98 5.19 21.38
C SER A 64 4.87 6.43 21.48
N GLU A 65 5.70 6.63 20.47
CA GLU A 65 6.47 7.84 20.28
C GLU A 65 5.75 8.71 19.25
N MET A 66 5.40 9.92 19.65
CA MET A 66 4.90 10.92 18.71
C MET A 66 6.07 11.45 17.87
N VAL A 67 6.07 11.10 16.59
CA VAL A 67 7.06 11.58 15.62
C VAL A 67 6.72 13.01 15.20
N TRP A 68 5.46 13.26 14.88
CA TRP A 68 5.00 14.58 14.44
C TRP A 68 3.49 14.74 14.69
N GLU A 69 3.05 15.99 14.88
CA GLU A 69 1.65 16.37 14.95
C GLU A 69 1.42 17.61 14.09
N GLY A 70 0.33 17.63 13.32
CA GLY A 70 -0.01 18.80 12.54
C GLY A 70 -1.43 18.80 11.99
N ASN A 71 -1.70 19.76 11.10
CA ASN A 71 -3.02 20.00 10.55
C ASN A 71 -3.52 18.82 9.70
N LEU A 72 -4.82 18.53 9.76
CA LEU A 72 -5.43 17.46 8.96
C LEU A 72 -5.12 17.59 7.46
N ARG A 73 -4.94 18.80 6.92
CA ARG A 73 -4.67 19.06 5.50
C ARG A 73 -3.38 18.41 5.00
N PHE A 74 -2.36 18.32 5.84
CA PHE A 74 -1.10 17.66 5.48
C PHE A 74 -1.30 16.15 5.21
N PHE A 75 -2.12 15.50 6.03
CA PHE A 75 -2.44 14.07 5.89
C PHE A 75 -3.65 13.81 4.97
N GLY A 76 -4.54 14.77 4.77
CA GLY A 76 -5.76 14.64 3.98
C GLY A 76 -6.88 13.91 4.72
N HIS A 77 -7.55 12.95 4.07
CA HIS A 77 -8.50 12.04 4.73
C HIS A 77 -8.25 10.64 4.19
N PHE A 78 -8.29 9.63 5.05
CA PHE A 78 -8.26 8.21 4.69
C PHE A 78 -7.00 7.77 3.93
N GLY A 79 -6.03 7.21 4.65
CA GLY A 79 -4.95 6.38 4.11
C GLY A 79 -4.18 6.95 2.91
N GLY A 80 -3.64 6.04 2.08
CA GLY A 80 -2.84 6.39 0.90
C GLY A 80 -1.41 6.87 1.19
N HIS A 81 -1.00 6.81 2.46
CA HIS A 81 0.36 7.11 2.89
C HIS A 81 1.31 5.96 2.59
N ARG A 82 2.60 6.27 2.46
CA ARG A 82 3.65 5.28 2.22
C ARG A 82 4.80 5.46 3.19
N LEU A 83 5.44 4.34 3.53
CA LEU A 83 6.76 4.32 4.14
C LEU A 83 7.78 4.07 3.04
N VAL A 84 8.85 4.86 3.02
CA VAL A 84 9.95 4.76 2.03
C VAL A 84 11.27 4.61 2.77
N ASP A 85 12.05 3.61 2.37
CA ASP A 85 13.37 3.27 2.91
C ASP A 85 13.45 3.21 4.44
N ASP A 86 12.38 2.74 5.09
CA ASP A 86 12.25 2.67 6.55
C ASP A 86 12.62 3.98 7.28
N ARG A 87 12.48 5.12 6.60
CA ARG A 87 12.91 6.43 7.11
C ARG A 87 11.93 7.54 6.80
N TYR A 88 11.30 7.53 5.64
CA TYR A 88 10.46 8.64 5.19
C TYR A 88 9.00 8.23 5.19
N PHE A 89 8.18 9.05 5.81
CA PHE A 89 6.73 8.98 5.68
C PHE A 89 6.29 9.93 4.58
N VAL A 90 5.63 9.39 3.56
CA VAL A 90 5.14 10.15 2.41
C VAL A 90 3.61 10.18 2.45
N THR A 91 3.03 11.38 2.48
CA THR A 91 1.59 11.56 2.47
C THR A 91 1.01 11.23 1.10
N LYS A 92 -0.31 11.07 1.02
CA LYS A 92 -0.99 10.86 -0.26
C LYS A 92 -0.97 12.09 -1.17
N PHE A 93 -0.47 13.23 -0.69
CA PHE A 93 -0.35 14.47 -1.45
C PHE A 93 1.07 14.72 -1.93
N GLY A 94 2.07 14.00 -1.40
CA GLY A 94 3.48 14.18 -1.72
C GLY A 94 4.30 14.81 -0.60
N GLY A 95 3.67 15.26 0.49
CA GLY A 95 4.38 15.76 1.67
C GLY A 95 5.24 14.69 2.31
N VAL A 96 6.39 15.09 2.87
CA VAL A 96 7.41 14.16 3.38
C VAL A 96 7.84 14.53 4.79
N ILE A 97 7.79 13.54 5.69
CA ILE A 97 8.35 13.60 7.04
C ILE A 97 9.55 12.65 7.12
N ASP A 98 10.69 13.16 7.59
CA ASP A 98 11.82 12.32 8.00
C ASP A 98 11.53 11.76 9.41
N LEU A 99 11.31 10.45 9.52
CA LEU A 99 10.97 9.78 10.79
C LEU A 99 12.14 9.72 11.77
N ARG A 100 13.39 9.83 11.27
CA ARG A 100 14.57 9.88 12.12
C ARG A 100 14.71 11.27 12.74
N ASP A 101 14.62 12.30 11.91
CA ASP A 101 14.81 13.69 12.33
C ASP A 101 13.52 14.31 12.90
N LYS A 102 12.37 13.62 12.78
CA LYS A 102 11.05 14.04 13.26
C LYS A 102 10.59 15.39 12.68
N LYS A 103 10.92 15.65 11.42
CA LYS A 103 10.66 16.93 10.78
C LYS A 103 9.99 16.75 9.42
N VAL A 104 9.09 17.66 9.09
CA VAL A 104 8.61 17.81 7.71
C VAL A 104 9.77 18.36 6.89
N ILE A 105 10.19 17.63 5.86
CA ILE A 105 11.24 18.04 4.92
C ILE A 105 10.66 18.50 3.58
N HIS A 106 9.39 18.22 3.33
CA HIS A 106 8.63 18.76 2.22
C HIS A 106 7.16 18.90 2.62
N ASP A 107 6.63 20.13 2.56
CA ASP A 107 5.24 20.43 2.88
C ASP A 107 4.43 20.55 1.58
N GLU A 108 3.66 19.52 1.28
CA GLU A 108 2.75 19.48 0.13
C GLU A 108 1.39 18.94 0.58
N ASP A 109 0.37 19.79 0.48
CA ASP A 109 -0.99 19.55 0.95
C ASP A 109 -2.05 19.68 -0.17
N ASN A 110 -1.63 20.04 -1.38
CA ASN A 110 -2.48 20.26 -2.56
C ASN A 110 -2.11 19.33 -3.73
N GLY A 111 -1.09 18.49 -3.57
CA GLY A 111 -0.66 17.51 -4.55
C GLY A 111 -1.48 16.23 -4.52
N THR A 112 -1.11 15.28 -5.37
CA THR A 112 -1.57 13.89 -5.33
C THR A 112 -0.38 13.01 -5.62
N LEU A 113 -0.01 12.16 -4.66
CA LEU A 113 1.11 11.22 -4.78
C LEU A 113 0.85 10.29 -5.97
N CYS A 114 1.74 10.31 -6.95
CA CYS A 114 1.69 9.46 -8.13
C CYS A 114 2.52 8.19 -7.92
N ALA A 115 3.78 8.36 -7.49
CA ALA A 115 4.71 7.25 -7.32
C ALA A 115 5.85 7.62 -6.36
N VAL A 116 6.57 6.58 -5.94
CA VAL A 116 7.90 6.71 -5.33
C VAL A 116 8.83 5.87 -6.19
N ASP A 117 9.83 6.50 -6.82
CA ASP A 117 10.79 5.88 -7.73
C ASP A 117 12.21 6.12 -7.22
N GLY A 118 12.76 5.11 -6.53
CA GLY A 118 13.97 5.27 -5.74
C GLY A 118 13.84 6.39 -4.72
N THR A 119 14.71 7.40 -4.82
CA THR A 119 14.70 8.59 -3.95
C THR A 119 13.68 9.64 -4.36
N LYS A 120 12.97 9.49 -5.47
CA LYS A 120 12.04 10.52 -5.96
C LYS A 120 10.61 10.25 -5.52
N VAL A 121 10.03 11.17 -4.78
CA VAL A 121 8.59 11.24 -4.49
C VAL A 121 7.93 12.04 -5.59
N LEU A 122 7.18 11.39 -6.48
CA LEU A 122 6.50 12.05 -7.59
C LEU A 122 5.06 12.36 -7.23
N PHE A 123 4.65 13.61 -7.43
CA PHE A 123 3.30 14.08 -7.11
C PHE A 123 2.80 15.07 -8.17
N ARG A 124 1.48 15.05 -8.38
CA ARG A 124 0.79 15.89 -9.34
C ARG A 124 0.09 17.03 -8.64
N VAL A 125 0.23 18.24 -9.17
CA VAL A 125 -0.49 19.41 -8.70
C VAL A 125 -1.45 19.87 -9.78
N THR A 126 -2.73 20.00 -9.42
CA THR A 126 -3.82 20.51 -10.29
C THR A 126 -4.48 21.77 -9.71
N SER A 127 -4.03 22.24 -8.55
CA SER A 127 -4.58 23.42 -7.87
C SER A 127 -4.37 24.68 -8.69
N ALA A 128 -5.39 25.55 -8.76
CA ALA A 128 -5.29 26.86 -9.39
C ALA A 128 -4.36 27.84 -8.63
N GLN A 129 -3.99 27.51 -7.38
CA GLN A 129 -3.19 28.38 -6.52
C GLN A 129 -1.68 28.32 -6.81
N ARG A 130 -1.21 27.33 -7.56
CA ARG A 130 0.19 27.22 -7.98
C ARG A 130 0.29 26.59 -9.36
N GLU A 131 1.49 26.65 -9.94
CA GLU A 131 1.75 26.06 -11.25
C GLU A 131 1.36 24.56 -11.28
N ALA A 132 0.43 24.23 -12.17
CA ALA A 132 0.01 22.86 -12.40
C ALA A 132 1.13 22.09 -13.11
N GLY A 133 1.30 20.82 -12.74
CA GLY A 133 2.38 20.01 -13.29
C GLY A 133 2.63 18.73 -12.52
N LEU A 134 3.57 17.95 -13.04
CA LEU A 134 4.19 16.85 -12.33
C LEU A 134 5.48 17.34 -11.67
N PHE A 135 5.59 17.11 -10.37
CA PHE A 135 6.75 17.47 -9.59
C PHE A 135 7.37 16.22 -8.95
N SER A 136 8.66 16.28 -8.67
CA SER A 136 9.35 15.32 -7.83
C SER A 136 10.00 16.03 -6.66
N PHE A 137 9.98 15.40 -5.49
CA PHE A 137 10.84 15.74 -4.36
C PHE A 137 11.87 14.62 -4.19
N ASP A 138 13.14 14.97 -4.31
CA ASP A 138 14.24 14.00 -4.17
C ASP A 138 14.67 13.91 -2.69
N LEU A 139 14.49 12.74 -2.08
CA LEU A 139 14.76 12.45 -0.67
C LEU A 139 16.24 12.59 -0.29
N ALA A 140 17.16 12.44 -1.24
CA ALA A 140 18.60 12.53 -1.00
C ALA A 140 19.10 13.98 -1.02
N THR A 141 18.55 14.80 -1.93
CA THR A 141 18.98 16.19 -2.12
C THR A 141 18.08 17.22 -1.46
N GLY A 142 16.85 16.84 -1.08
CA GLY A 142 15.83 17.74 -0.56
C GLY A 142 15.30 18.75 -1.58
N LYS A 143 15.51 18.51 -2.88
CA LYS A 143 15.13 19.43 -3.95
C LYS A 143 13.80 19.03 -4.57
N VAL A 144 12.98 20.04 -4.87
CA VAL A 144 11.78 19.90 -5.70
C VAL A 144 12.13 20.25 -7.15
N VAL A 145 11.75 19.39 -8.10
CA VAL A 145 11.92 19.63 -9.53
C VAL A 145 10.58 19.47 -10.24
N LYS A 146 10.28 20.36 -11.17
CA LYS A 146 9.17 20.17 -12.11
C LYS A 146 9.64 19.21 -13.20
N GLU A 147 9.11 18.00 -13.19
CA GLU A 147 9.50 16.93 -14.13
C GLU A 147 8.80 17.11 -15.49
N ALA A 148 7.56 17.61 -15.48
CA ALA A 148 6.74 17.71 -16.68
C ALA A 148 5.62 18.74 -16.52
N GLY A 149 5.07 19.20 -17.65
CA GLY A 149 3.80 19.92 -17.67
C GLY A 149 2.64 19.07 -17.15
N PRO A 150 1.46 19.66 -16.92
CA PRO A 150 0.30 18.94 -16.42
C PRO A 150 -0.16 17.81 -17.37
N LEU A 151 0.22 17.86 -18.64
CA LEU A 151 -0.16 16.90 -19.68
C LEU A 151 1.02 16.10 -20.26
N ASP A 152 2.21 16.13 -19.63
CA ASP A 152 3.39 15.42 -20.13
C ASP A 152 3.78 14.17 -19.31
N GLY A 153 4.16 13.10 -20.00
CA GLY A 153 4.78 11.89 -19.42
C GLY A 153 3.81 10.82 -18.86
N LYS A 154 4.38 9.68 -18.42
CA LYS A 154 3.66 8.46 -17.97
C LYS A 154 2.58 8.70 -16.91
N PHE A 155 2.72 9.75 -16.12
CA PHE A 155 1.81 10.02 -15.01
C PHE A 155 0.53 10.74 -15.43
N VAL A 156 0.37 11.12 -16.70
CA VAL A 156 -0.79 11.85 -17.26
C VAL A 156 -1.89 10.89 -17.71
N LEU A 157 -1.53 9.64 -17.94
CA LEU A 157 -2.45 8.64 -18.45
C LEU A 157 -3.65 8.51 -17.48
N LYS A 158 -4.84 8.68 -18.04
CA LYS A 158 -6.09 8.56 -17.28
C LYS A 158 -6.52 7.10 -17.20
N GLY A 159 -6.96 6.69 -16.02
CA GLY A 159 -7.50 5.37 -15.75
C GLY A 159 -6.50 4.42 -15.06
N THR A 160 -6.70 3.12 -15.23
CA THR A 160 -5.85 2.09 -14.62
C THR A 160 -4.55 1.97 -15.42
N VAL A 161 -3.42 2.37 -14.83
CA VAL A 161 -2.11 2.42 -15.49
C VAL A 161 -1.47 1.03 -15.57
N ALA A 162 -0.82 0.73 -16.70
CA ALA A 162 -0.07 -0.49 -16.96
C ALA A 162 1.14 -0.62 -16.03
N PRO A 163 1.64 -1.84 -15.76
CA PRO A 163 2.80 -2.03 -14.89
C PRO A 163 4.05 -1.27 -15.31
N ASP A 164 4.29 -1.08 -16.62
CA ASP A 164 5.41 -0.28 -17.14
C ASP A 164 5.15 1.24 -17.16
N GLY A 165 3.92 1.67 -16.88
CA GLY A 165 3.50 3.06 -16.93
C GLY A 165 3.29 3.63 -18.34
N MET A 166 3.38 2.83 -19.40
CA MET A 166 3.35 3.34 -20.78
C MET A 166 1.93 3.44 -21.37
N ALA A 167 0.97 2.78 -20.73
CA ALA A 167 -0.44 2.76 -21.12
C ALA A 167 -1.36 2.87 -19.91
N ALA A 168 -2.61 3.30 -20.11
CA ALA A 168 -3.67 3.20 -19.13
C ALA A 168 -5.01 2.86 -19.79
N ILE A 169 -5.87 2.15 -19.07
CA ILE A 169 -7.24 1.89 -19.51
C ILE A 169 -8.22 2.79 -18.77
N GLU A 170 -8.99 3.55 -19.53
CA GLU A 170 -10.06 4.41 -19.04
C GLU A 170 -11.42 3.83 -19.46
N SER A 171 -12.34 3.72 -18.51
CA SER A 171 -13.74 3.43 -18.83
C SER A 171 -14.43 4.70 -19.30
N GLY A 172 -15.06 4.63 -20.47
CA GLY A 172 -15.82 5.74 -21.04
C GLY A 172 -17.33 5.47 -21.09
N PRO A 173 -18.08 6.35 -21.76
CA PRO A 173 -19.53 6.22 -21.88
C PRO A 173 -19.93 4.97 -22.67
N GLY A 174 -21.10 4.41 -22.37
CA GLY A 174 -21.66 3.30 -23.14
C GLY A 174 -20.88 1.99 -23.00
N ASP A 175 -20.34 1.72 -21.81
CA ASP A 175 -19.63 0.47 -21.50
C ASP A 175 -18.40 0.24 -22.41
N GLU A 176 -17.75 1.33 -22.82
CA GLU A 176 -16.59 1.34 -23.69
C GLU A 176 -15.30 1.45 -22.88
N LEU A 177 -14.28 0.69 -23.27
CA LEU A 177 -12.93 0.84 -22.72
C LEU A 177 -12.04 1.56 -23.72
N PHE A 178 -11.23 2.48 -23.22
CA PHE A 178 -10.28 3.25 -24.03
C PHE A 178 -8.87 3.00 -23.55
N LEU A 179 -7.97 2.77 -24.51
CA LEU A 179 -6.54 2.73 -24.32
C LEU A 179 -5.97 4.14 -24.48
N ASN A 180 -5.29 4.62 -23.44
CA ASN A 180 -4.50 5.84 -23.46
C ASN A 180 -3.01 5.44 -23.47
N GLN A 181 -2.24 5.91 -24.45
CA GLN A 181 -0.79 5.67 -24.54
C GLN A 181 -0.04 6.99 -24.68
N LEU A 182 1.22 7.02 -24.24
CA LEU A 182 2.05 8.21 -24.37
C LEU A 182 2.36 8.52 -25.83
N GLY A 183 2.04 9.75 -26.25
CA GLY A 183 2.29 10.23 -27.61
C GLY A 183 1.38 9.61 -28.68
N ALA A 184 0.37 8.82 -28.31
CA ALA A 184 -0.60 8.26 -29.23
C ALA A 184 -1.99 8.86 -29.00
N GLU A 185 -2.82 8.84 -30.03
CA GLU A 185 -4.23 9.18 -29.90
C GLU A 185 -4.95 8.11 -29.07
N ARG A 186 -5.99 8.54 -28.35
CA ARG A 186 -6.86 7.65 -27.57
C ARG A 186 -7.52 6.64 -28.48
N PHE A 187 -7.38 5.36 -28.16
CA PHE A 187 -7.89 4.24 -28.96
C PHE A 187 -9.04 3.52 -28.24
N SER A 188 -10.11 3.16 -28.95
CA SER A 188 -11.19 2.35 -28.38
C SER A 188 -10.83 0.86 -28.41
N LEU A 189 -10.93 0.20 -27.26
CA LEU A 189 -10.76 -1.26 -27.13
C LEU A 189 -12.09 -2.03 -27.32
N GLY A 190 -13.19 -1.32 -27.61
CA GLY A 190 -14.51 -1.91 -27.85
C GLY A 190 -15.52 -1.65 -26.73
N LYS A 191 -16.75 -2.15 -26.96
CA LYS A 191 -17.96 -1.85 -26.17
C LYS A 191 -18.59 -3.07 -25.51
N GLY A 192 -19.51 -2.81 -24.59
CA GLY A 192 -20.30 -3.81 -23.87
C GLY A 192 -19.63 -4.34 -22.61
N PHE A 193 -18.58 -3.67 -22.13
CA PHE A 193 -17.92 -3.94 -20.86
C PHE A 193 -18.69 -3.26 -19.74
N ARG A 194 -19.56 -4.02 -19.06
CA ARG A 194 -20.57 -3.46 -18.17
C ARG A 194 -20.64 -4.14 -16.80
N VAL A 195 -21.20 -3.40 -15.84
CA VAL A 195 -21.64 -3.91 -14.54
C VAL A 195 -23.16 -3.96 -14.55
N ASP A 196 -23.72 -5.12 -14.21
CA ASP A 196 -25.16 -5.23 -14.05
C ASP A 196 -25.50 -4.77 -12.61
N LEU A 197 -25.95 -3.52 -12.49
CA LEU A 197 -26.29 -2.92 -11.19
C LEU A 197 -27.73 -3.23 -10.79
N SER A 198 -27.93 -3.40 -9.49
CA SER A 198 -29.27 -3.51 -8.90
C SER A 198 -30.03 -2.18 -9.02
N PRO A 199 -31.37 -2.18 -9.14
CA PRO A 199 -32.19 -0.96 -9.04
C PRO A 199 -32.00 -0.17 -7.73
N PHE A 200 -31.43 -0.80 -6.70
CA PHE A 200 -31.10 -0.14 -5.43
C PHE A 200 -29.69 0.49 -5.39
N ALA A 201 -28.91 0.37 -6.48
CA ALA A 201 -27.62 1.04 -6.57
C ALA A 201 -27.82 2.56 -6.65
N SER A 202 -27.13 3.30 -5.79
CA SER A 202 -27.17 4.76 -5.76
C SER A 202 -26.15 5.43 -6.69
N VAL A 203 -25.32 4.64 -7.37
CA VAL A 203 -24.23 5.12 -8.21
C VAL A 203 -24.16 4.33 -9.51
N SER A 204 -23.75 4.99 -10.59
CA SER A 204 -23.29 4.30 -11.80
C SER A 204 -21.91 3.68 -11.54
N ALA A 205 -21.65 2.51 -12.10
CA ALA A 205 -20.37 1.83 -12.00
C ALA A 205 -19.82 1.55 -13.39
N SER A 206 -18.53 1.82 -13.58
CA SER A 206 -17.79 1.35 -14.75
C SER A 206 -17.39 -0.11 -14.56
N ALA A 207 -17.23 -0.86 -15.65
CA ALA A 207 -16.66 -2.20 -15.57
C ALA A 207 -15.27 -2.14 -14.92
N PRO A 208 -14.98 -3.00 -13.93
CA PRO A 208 -13.65 -3.06 -13.36
C PRO A 208 -12.64 -3.47 -14.43
N VAL A 209 -11.45 -2.89 -14.35
CA VAL A 209 -10.35 -3.23 -15.24
C VAL A 209 -9.04 -3.27 -14.47
N THR A 210 -8.23 -4.28 -14.73
CA THR A 210 -6.85 -4.34 -14.24
C THR A 210 -5.93 -5.02 -15.24
N TRP A 211 -4.64 -4.72 -15.17
CA TRP A 211 -3.64 -5.29 -16.06
C TRP A 211 -3.21 -6.68 -15.59
N ILE A 212 -3.20 -7.63 -16.53
CA ILE A 212 -2.56 -8.94 -16.35
C ILE A 212 -1.05 -8.77 -16.59
N ASN A 213 -0.70 -8.09 -17.69
CA ASN A 213 0.66 -7.71 -18.11
C ASN A 213 0.58 -6.41 -18.92
N ASN A 214 1.65 -5.96 -19.59
CA ASN A 214 1.64 -4.67 -20.32
C ASN A 214 0.80 -4.66 -21.60
N GLY A 215 0.39 -5.82 -22.12
CA GLY A 215 -0.36 -5.94 -23.38
C GLY A 215 -1.79 -6.43 -23.22
N VAL A 216 -2.19 -6.87 -22.02
CA VAL A 216 -3.49 -7.51 -21.77
C VAL A 216 -4.09 -7.04 -20.45
N VAL A 217 -5.36 -6.65 -20.50
CA VAL A 217 -6.18 -6.38 -19.33
C VAL A 217 -7.25 -7.43 -19.13
N ILE A 218 -7.74 -7.54 -17.90
CA ILE A 218 -8.96 -8.28 -17.56
C ILE A 218 -10.07 -7.30 -17.21
N THR A 219 -11.28 -7.61 -17.67
CA THR A 219 -12.51 -6.87 -17.39
C THR A 219 -13.70 -7.83 -17.40
N GLN A 220 -14.94 -7.31 -17.49
CA GLN A 220 -16.16 -8.11 -17.52
C GLN A 220 -17.18 -7.61 -18.55
N LYS A 221 -18.07 -8.52 -18.98
CA LYS A 221 -19.27 -8.22 -19.78
C LYS A 221 -20.52 -8.72 -19.04
N GLY A 222 -20.91 -7.98 -18.01
CA GLY A 222 -21.88 -8.40 -17.00
C GLY A 222 -21.20 -9.15 -15.84
N ASN A 223 -21.90 -9.23 -14.72
CA ASN A 223 -21.30 -9.70 -13.47
C ASN A 223 -20.84 -11.17 -13.56
N GLY A 224 -19.57 -11.41 -13.24
CA GLY A 224 -18.98 -12.76 -13.21
C GLY A 224 -18.54 -13.31 -14.57
N LYS A 225 -18.87 -12.66 -15.69
CA LYS A 225 -18.40 -13.03 -17.03
C LYS A 225 -17.13 -12.26 -17.37
N LEU A 226 -15.98 -12.88 -17.14
CA LEU A 226 -14.69 -12.21 -17.23
C LEU A 226 -14.07 -12.40 -18.62
N PHE A 227 -13.46 -11.33 -19.13
CA PHE A 227 -12.84 -11.27 -20.44
C PHE A 227 -11.42 -10.75 -20.31
N THR A 228 -10.51 -11.28 -21.12
CA THR A 228 -9.26 -10.58 -21.45
C THR A 228 -9.48 -9.67 -22.64
N VAL A 229 -8.82 -8.53 -22.64
CA VAL A 229 -8.80 -7.57 -23.75
C VAL A 229 -7.35 -7.20 -23.98
N ASP A 230 -6.85 -7.44 -25.19
CA ASP A 230 -5.51 -6.99 -25.55
C ASP A 230 -5.52 -5.53 -26.00
N ILE A 231 -4.33 -4.94 -26.15
CA ILE A 231 -4.17 -3.55 -26.60
C ILE A 231 -4.61 -3.31 -28.05
N SER A 232 -4.87 -4.36 -28.83
CA SER A 232 -5.46 -4.24 -30.19
C SER A 232 -6.99 -4.15 -30.16
N GLY A 233 -7.61 -4.36 -28.99
CA GLY A 233 -9.06 -4.39 -28.80
C GLY A 233 -9.66 -5.79 -28.97
N GLN A 234 -8.84 -6.84 -29.12
CA GLN A 234 -9.36 -8.20 -29.19
C GLN A 234 -9.84 -8.65 -27.81
N ALA A 235 -11.16 -8.84 -27.67
CA ALA A 235 -11.78 -9.36 -26.46
C ALA A 235 -12.01 -10.87 -26.54
N THR A 236 -11.45 -11.62 -25.59
CA THR A 236 -11.61 -13.09 -25.49
C THR A 236 -12.27 -13.43 -24.15
N GLU A 237 -13.30 -14.28 -24.18
CA GLU A 237 -13.86 -14.81 -22.93
C GLU A 237 -12.78 -15.58 -22.18
N LEU A 238 -12.58 -15.21 -20.92
CA LEU A 238 -11.61 -15.85 -20.05
C LEU A 238 -12.28 -16.97 -19.26
N VAL A 239 -13.25 -16.61 -18.43
CA VAL A 239 -13.94 -17.53 -17.52
C VAL A 239 -15.24 -16.90 -17.02
N THR A 240 -16.24 -17.73 -16.75
CA THR A 240 -17.44 -17.33 -15.99
C THR A 240 -17.32 -17.81 -14.54
N ALA A 241 -17.21 -16.87 -13.60
CA ALA A 241 -17.20 -17.16 -12.18
C ALA A 241 -18.59 -17.63 -11.70
N LYS A 242 -18.60 -18.73 -10.94
CA LYS A 242 -19.83 -19.32 -10.39
C LYS A 242 -20.29 -18.55 -9.14
N ASP A 243 -21.59 -18.65 -8.84
CA ASP A 243 -22.21 -18.07 -7.64
C ASP A 243 -22.05 -16.54 -7.50
N VAL A 244 -21.76 -15.86 -8.60
CA VAL A 244 -21.74 -14.39 -8.66
C VAL A 244 -23.17 -13.87 -8.77
N PRO A 245 -23.58 -12.90 -7.93
CA PRO A 245 -24.89 -12.29 -8.06
C PRO A 245 -25.09 -11.67 -9.44
N LYS A 246 -26.27 -11.88 -10.03
CA LYS A 246 -26.63 -11.28 -11.32
C LYS A 246 -26.58 -9.76 -11.27
N GLU A 247 -27.04 -9.18 -10.17
CA GLU A 247 -27.04 -7.73 -9.93
C GLU A 247 -26.36 -7.41 -8.61
N VAL A 248 -25.68 -6.26 -8.53
CA VAL A 248 -24.97 -5.80 -7.32
C VAL A 248 -25.29 -4.35 -7.00
N VAL A 249 -25.28 -4.01 -5.70
CA VAL A 249 -25.45 -2.63 -5.23
C VAL A 249 -24.13 -1.85 -5.29
N GLY A 250 -23.00 -2.53 -5.02
CA GLY A 250 -21.67 -1.95 -5.09
C GLY A 250 -20.91 -2.42 -6.33
N ALA A 251 -20.08 -1.54 -6.90
CA ALA A 251 -19.27 -1.85 -8.07
C ALA A 251 -18.32 -3.04 -7.81
N PRO A 252 -18.27 -4.03 -8.71
CA PRO A 252 -17.23 -5.05 -8.70
C PRO A 252 -15.85 -4.42 -8.87
N TYR A 253 -14.81 -5.08 -8.38
CA TYR A 253 -13.43 -4.60 -8.54
C TYR A 253 -12.44 -5.75 -8.58
N PHE A 254 -11.25 -5.46 -9.11
CA PHE A 254 -10.10 -6.36 -9.05
C PHE A 254 -9.07 -5.84 -8.06
N PHE A 255 -8.36 -6.74 -7.40
CA PHE A 255 -7.15 -6.42 -6.65
C PHE A 255 -6.16 -7.58 -6.71
N ARG A 256 -4.93 -7.35 -6.23
CA ARG A 256 -3.94 -8.41 -6.01
C ARG A 256 -3.69 -8.60 -4.52
N ASP A 257 -3.65 -9.85 -4.07
CA ASP A 257 -3.43 -10.19 -2.66
C ASP A 257 -1.94 -10.34 -2.29
N GLY A 258 -1.65 -10.76 -1.06
CA GLY A 258 -0.28 -10.95 -0.57
C GLY A 258 0.56 -11.95 -1.37
N SER A 259 -0.09 -12.90 -2.06
CA SER A 259 0.53 -13.87 -2.98
C SER A 259 0.51 -13.40 -4.43
N ASN A 260 0.18 -12.13 -4.68
CA ASN A 260 0.05 -11.53 -6.01
C ASN A 260 -1.02 -12.18 -6.90
N ARG A 261 -1.96 -12.94 -6.31
CA ARG A 261 -3.07 -13.57 -7.04
C ARG A 261 -4.06 -12.50 -7.47
N LEU A 262 -4.60 -12.63 -8.68
CA LEU A 262 -5.65 -11.74 -9.17
C LEU A 262 -6.98 -12.11 -8.55
N ILE A 263 -7.58 -11.22 -7.78
CA ILE A 263 -8.86 -11.44 -7.10
C ILE A 263 -9.93 -10.57 -7.74
N TYR A 264 -11.05 -11.19 -8.11
CA TYR A 264 -12.28 -10.53 -8.55
C TYR A 264 -13.30 -10.51 -7.42
N VAL A 265 -13.83 -9.34 -7.09
CA VAL A 265 -14.85 -9.14 -6.07
C VAL A 265 -16.14 -8.66 -6.71
N CYS A 266 -17.25 -9.30 -6.39
CA CYS A 266 -18.57 -8.94 -6.92
C CYS A 266 -19.65 -9.16 -5.87
N GLY A 267 -20.11 -8.08 -5.23
CA GLY A 267 -21.05 -8.18 -4.11
C GLY A 267 -20.41 -8.87 -2.90
N PRO A 268 -21.06 -9.89 -2.30
CA PRO A 268 -20.51 -10.61 -1.14
C PRO A 268 -19.48 -11.69 -1.52
N THR A 269 -19.32 -12.01 -2.80
CA THR A 269 -18.41 -13.08 -3.25
C THR A 269 -17.08 -12.52 -3.75
N ALA A 270 -16.05 -13.35 -3.63
CA ALA A 270 -14.75 -13.11 -4.23
C ALA A 270 -14.24 -14.40 -4.87
N HIS A 271 -13.47 -14.24 -5.94
CA HIS A 271 -12.89 -15.34 -6.71
C HIS A 271 -11.42 -15.05 -7.03
N ALA A 272 -10.55 -16.03 -6.79
CA ALA A 272 -9.20 -16.01 -7.32
C ALA A 272 -9.25 -16.42 -8.79
N ILE A 273 -8.72 -15.57 -9.66
CA ILE A 273 -8.69 -15.74 -11.10
C ILE A 273 -7.29 -16.20 -11.50
N ASP A 274 -7.22 -17.30 -12.26
CA ASP A 274 -5.99 -17.81 -12.89
C ASP A 274 -6.16 -17.60 -14.40
N PRO A 275 -5.60 -16.52 -14.99
CA PRO A 275 -5.76 -16.22 -16.40
C PRO A 275 -5.20 -17.30 -17.32
N ASP A 276 -4.11 -17.96 -16.92
CA ASP A 276 -3.43 -18.97 -17.72
C ASP A 276 -4.24 -20.27 -17.77
N LYS A 277 -4.81 -20.68 -16.63
CA LYS A 277 -5.67 -21.87 -16.55
C LYS A 277 -7.12 -21.59 -16.92
N LYS A 278 -7.49 -20.32 -17.13
CA LYS A 278 -8.86 -19.89 -17.40
C LYS A 278 -9.86 -20.35 -16.32
N THR A 279 -9.47 -20.24 -15.05
CA THR A 279 -10.30 -20.66 -13.92
C THR A 279 -10.62 -19.51 -12.97
N ALA A 280 -11.75 -19.66 -12.29
CA ALA A 280 -12.19 -18.79 -11.21
C ALA A 280 -12.56 -19.68 -10.01
N THR A 281 -11.75 -19.62 -8.95
CA THR A 281 -11.98 -20.42 -7.73
C THR A 281 -12.50 -19.51 -6.63
N LYS A 282 -13.47 -19.99 -5.85
CA LYS A 282 -14.01 -19.23 -4.71
C LYS A 282 -12.88 -18.82 -3.75
N TYR A 283 -12.87 -17.55 -3.39
CA TYR A 283 -11.85 -16.94 -2.55
C TYR A 283 -12.35 -16.85 -1.11
N GLU A 284 -11.92 -17.80 -0.28
CA GLU A 284 -12.37 -17.89 1.11
C GLU A 284 -11.41 -17.27 2.11
N TRP A 285 -10.12 -17.28 1.78
CA TRP A 285 -9.03 -16.77 2.61
C TRP A 285 -8.21 -15.78 1.80
N ARG A 286 -8.19 -14.55 2.31
CA ARG A 286 -7.36 -13.50 1.79
C ARG A 286 -5.95 -13.63 2.32
N ASP A 287 -4.99 -13.74 1.42
CA ASP A 287 -3.59 -13.63 1.79
C ASP A 287 -3.23 -12.16 2.09
N LEU A 288 -2.73 -11.92 3.31
CA LEU A 288 -2.27 -10.62 3.79
C LEU A 288 -0.74 -10.47 3.69
N GLY A 289 -0.03 -11.51 3.26
CA GLY A 289 1.42 -11.61 3.21
C GLY A 289 2.03 -12.19 4.48
N HIS A 290 3.26 -12.68 4.37
CA HIS A 290 4.05 -13.22 5.50
C HIS A 290 3.36 -14.36 6.27
N GLY A 291 2.55 -15.17 5.58
CA GLY A 291 1.81 -16.30 6.17
C GLY A 291 0.52 -15.92 6.90
N PHE A 292 0.18 -14.63 6.94
CA PHE A 292 -1.08 -14.16 7.51
C PHE A 292 -2.22 -14.23 6.51
N GLU A 293 -3.39 -14.67 6.96
CA GLU A 293 -4.60 -14.71 6.16
C GLU A 293 -5.80 -14.16 6.94
N ALA A 294 -6.78 -13.60 6.23
CA ALA A 294 -8.07 -13.23 6.79
C ALA A 294 -9.21 -13.92 6.05
N SER A 295 -10.26 -14.36 6.75
CA SER A 295 -11.44 -14.89 6.07
C SER A 295 -12.08 -13.82 5.20
N TRP A 296 -12.54 -14.18 4.00
CA TRP A 296 -13.30 -13.28 3.16
C TRP A 296 -14.67 -12.95 3.78
N THR A 297 -15.34 -14.00 4.27
CA THR A 297 -16.63 -13.87 4.95
C THR A 297 -16.45 -13.20 6.30
N TRP A 298 -17.19 -12.12 6.51
CA TRP A 298 -17.37 -11.46 7.79
C TRP A 298 -18.48 -12.16 8.59
N VAL A 299 -18.22 -12.46 9.87
CA VAL A 299 -19.18 -13.08 10.77
C VAL A 299 -19.77 -12.01 11.70
N PRO A 300 -21.11 -11.88 11.81
CA PRO A 300 -21.73 -10.92 12.72
C PRO A 300 -21.18 -11.02 14.15
N LYS A 301 -20.85 -9.87 14.75
CA LYS A 301 -20.27 -9.70 16.09
C LYS A 301 -18.85 -10.24 16.29
N LEU A 302 -18.35 -11.12 15.42
CA LEU A 302 -17.00 -11.68 15.54
C LEU A 302 -16.01 -11.02 14.56
N GLY A 303 -16.50 -10.62 13.39
CA GLY A 303 -15.68 -10.05 12.33
C GLY A 303 -15.04 -11.08 11.43
N HIS A 304 -13.81 -10.82 11.00
CA HIS A 304 -13.02 -11.71 10.16
C HIS A 304 -12.15 -12.62 11.02
N LYS A 305 -12.06 -13.90 10.64
CA LYS A 305 -11.10 -14.84 11.22
C LYS A 305 -9.72 -14.53 10.68
N ILE A 306 -8.73 -14.50 11.55
CA ILE A 306 -7.32 -14.26 11.20
C ILE A 306 -6.54 -15.55 11.43
N ARG A 307 -5.70 -15.92 10.45
CA ARG A 307 -4.82 -17.08 10.52
C ARG A 307 -3.37 -16.69 10.32
N LEU A 308 -2.49 -17.51 10.89
CA LEU A 308 -1.06 -17.55 10.61
C LEU A 308 -0.69 -18.97 10.22
N ASN A 309 -0.19 -19.17 9.00
CA ASN A 309 0.20 -20.48 8.47
C ASN A 309 -0.92 -21.53 8.63
N GLY A 310 -2.16 -21.15 8.31
CA GLY A 310 -3.35 -22.01 8.42
C GLY A 310 -3.94 -22.16 9.83
N LYS A 311 -3.23 -21.79 10.91
CA LYS A 311 -3.74 -21.82 12.28
C LYS A 311 -4.51 -20.54 12.58
N VAL A 312 -5.74 -20.64 13.09
CA VAL A 312 -6.53 -19.48 13.54
C VAL A 312 -5.87 -18.88 14.78
N ILE A 313 -5.59 -17.58 14.73
CA ILE A 313 -4.94 -16.82 15.82
C ILE A 313 -5.86 -15.77 16.44
N GLY A 314 -7.01 -15.46 15.84
CA GLY A 314 -7.98 -14.52 16.40
C GLY A 314 -9.11 -14.18 15.46
N GLU A 315 -10.04 -13.35 15.93
CA GLU A 315 -11.18 -12.83 15.18
C GLU A 315 -11.33 -11.34 15.46
N PHE A 316 -11.44 -10.53 14.41
CA PHE A 316 -11.48 -9.07 14.54
C PHE A 316 -12.51 -8.45 13.60
N ASN A 317 -13.29 -7.52 14.14
CA ASN A 317 -14.07 -6.59 13.34
C ASN A 317 -13.11 -5.54 12.74
N CYS A 318 -12.54 -5.86 11.59
CA CYS A 318 -11.52 -5.07 10.90
C CYS A 318 -11.79 -5.05 9.40
N SER A 319 -11.12 -4.16 8.66
CA SER A 319 -11.01 -4.27 7.19
C SER A 319 -9.72 -5.01 6.83
N PRO A 320 -9.77 -6.25 6.29
CA PRO A 320 -8.56 -6.94 5.82
C PRO A 320 -7.79 -6.18 4.74
N HIS A 321 -8.41 -5.19 4.07
CA HIS A 321 -7.75 -4.33 3.08
C HIS A 321 -6.77 -3.35 3.72
N ALA A 322 -6.97 -3.00 4.98
CA ALA A 322 -6.12 -2.07 5.71
C ALA A 322 -4.95 -2.75 6.42
N ALA A 323 -4.95 -4.09 6.51
CA ALA A 323 -3.92 -4.85 7.20
C ALA A 323 -2.50 -4.50 6.72
N LYS A 324 -1.55 -4.50 7.66
CA LYS A 324 -0.11 -4.34 7.37
C LYS A 324 0.67 -5.47 8.01
N THR A 325 1.43 -6.20 7.20
CA THR A 325 2.23 -7.34 7.63
C THR A 325 3.72 -7.06 7.45
N ALA A 326 4.52 -7.68 8.32
CA ALA A 326 5.95 -7.85 8.20
C ALA A 326 6.30 -9.27 8.67
N PRO A 327 7.53 -9.78 8.47
CA PRO A 327 7.92 -11.07 9.03
C PRO A 327 7.61 -11.14 10.53
N GLY A 328 6.73 -12.07 10.89
CA GLY A 328 6.32 -12.29 12.28
C GLY A 328 5.36 -11.24 12.88
N CYS A 329 4.94 -10.22 12.14
CA CYS A 329 4.11 -9.13 12.67
C CYS A 329 2.89 -8.84 11.78
N LEU A 330 1.73 -8.57 12.40
CA LEU A 330 0.51 -8.14 11.73
C LEU A 330 -0.14 -7.01 12.53
N ALA A 331 -0.56 -5.95 11.84
CA ALA A 331 -1.36 -4.86 12.43
C ALA A 331 -2.67 -4.68 11.67
N LEU A 332 -3.76 -4.48 12.41
CA LEU A 332 -5.13 -4.34 11.92
C LEU A 332 -5.78 -3.10 12.53
N GLU A 333 -6.41 -2.28 11.69
CA GLU A 333 -7.39 -1.29 12.13
C GLU A 333 -8.65 -2.04 12.56
N ALA A 334 -8.96 -2.02 13.86
CA ALA A 334 -10.00 -2.85 14.44
C ALA A 334 -11.04 -2.03 15.20
N GLN A 335 -12.16 -2.68 15.48
CA GLN A 335 -13.29 -2.16 16.25
C GLN A 335 -13.62 -3.13 17.38
N PRO A 336 -14.35 -2.69 18.42
CA PRO A 336 -14.96 -3.60 19.36
C PRO A 336 -15.94 -4.52 18.62
N ALA A 337 -16.00 -5.78 19.04
CA ALA A 337 -16.95 -6.77 18.50
C ALA A 337 -18.42 -6.34 18.66
N GLU A 338 -18.72 -5.58 19.72
CA GLU A 338 -20.08 -5.24 20.14
C GLU A 338 -20.69 -4.04 19.38
N GLU A 339 -19.86 -3.15 18.81
CA GLU A 339 -20.31 -1.84 18.30
C GLU A 339 -20.73 -1.84 16.81
N GLY A 340 -20.73 -3.00 16.13
CA GLY A 340 -21.20 -3.09 14.75
C GLY A 340 -20.24 -2.42 13.74
N ARG A 341 -20.78 -1.67 12.76
CA ARG A 341 -19.99 -1.01 11.69
C ARG A 341 -19.70 0.45 12.04
N GLY A 342 -18.78 0.68 12.99
CA GLY A 342 -18.25 2.00 13.32
C GLY A 342 -16.95 2.32 12.57
N PRO A 343 -16.31 3.49 12.82
CA PRO A 343 -14.90 3.70 12.49
C PRO A 343 -14.01 2.87 13.42
N PRO A 344 -12.80 2.48 12.99
CA PRO A 344 -11.84 1.84 13.89
C PRO A 344 -11.46 2.75 15.06
N ASP A 345 -11.37 2.17 16.27
CA ASP A 345 -11.07 2.85 17.54
C ASP A 345 -9.81 2.31 18.21
N ARG A 346 -9.14 1.35 17.56
CA ARG A 346 -7.94 0.69 18.06
C ARG A 346 -7.12 0.10 16.90
N VAL A 347 -5.87 -0.23 17.21
CA VAL A 347 -5.01 -1.05 16.35
C VAL A 347 -4.71 -2.35 17.08
N ALA A 348 -5.13 -3.48 16.51
CA ALA A 348 -4.79 -4.81 17.00
C ALA A 348 -3.47 -5.27 16.34
N VAL A 349 -2.52 -5.69 17.16
CA VAL A 349 -1.18 -6.10 16.73
C VAL A 349 -0.91 -7.52 17.19
N TRP A 350 -0.52 -8.38 16.27
CA TRP A 350 -0.01 -9.71 16.55
C TRP A 350 1.49 -9.75 16.32
N THR A 351 2.21 -10.46 17.19
CA THR A 351 3.62 -10.80 16.98
C THR A 351 3.84 -12.29 17.20
N THR A 352 4.68 -12.92 16.37
CA THR A 352 5.04 -14.33 16.54
C THR A 352 5.95 -14.58 17.74
N GLU A 353 6.66 -13.55 18.21
CA GLU A 353 7.52 -13.64 19.40
C GLU A 353 6.71 -13.79 20.68
N SER A 354 5.55 -13.12 20.79
CA SER A 354 4.65 -13.26 21.94
C SER A 354 3.59 -14.35 21.79
N ASP A 355 3.26 -14.76 20.55
CA ASP A 355 2.09 -15.61 20.23
C ASP A 355 0.77 -15.04 20.80
N GLU A 356 0.69 -13.72 20.89
CA GLU A 356 -0.43 -13.01 21.53
C GLU A 356 -0.80 -11.72 20.77
N TRP A 357 -2.08 -11.35 20.87
CA TRP A 357 -2.58 -10.06 20.40
C TRP A 357 -2.39 -8.98 21.46
N THR A 358 -1.82 -7.85 21.05
CA THR A 358 -1.81 -6.60 21.82
C THR A 358 -2.74 -5.58 21.16
N VAL A 359 -3.53 -4.86 21.95
CA VAL A 359 -4.45 -3.83 21.45
C VAL A 359 -3.95 -2.44 21.86
N LEU A 360 -3.71 -1.59 20.87
CA LEU A 360 -3.39 -0.18 21.03
C LEU A 360 -4.68 0.64 20.98
N LYS A 361 -5.02 1.32 22.08
CA LYS A 361 -6.14 2.26 22.14
C LYS A 361 -5.72 3.60 21.52
N VAL A 362 -5.88 3.70 20.21
CA VAL A 362 -5.65 4.90 19.40
C VAL A 362 -6.80 4.99 18.42
N ARG A 363 -7.21 6.19 17.97
CA ARG A 363 -8.21 6.33 16.91
C ARG A 363 -7.49 6.37 15.56
N PRO A 364 -7.21 5.24 14.88
CA PRO A 364 -6.38 5.27 13.70
C PRO A 364 -7.11 5.95 12.56
N ASN A 365 -6.46 6.94 11.93
CA ASN A 365 -6.80 7.33 10.57
C ASN A 365 -6.39 6.24 9.58
N CYS A 366 -5.18 5.69 9.77
CA CYS A 366 -4.73 4.48 9.10
C CYS A 366 -3.49 3.86 9.77
N VAL A 367 -3.30 2.56 9.56
CA VAL A 367 -2.01 1.87 9.77
C VAL A 367 -1.20 1.91 8.49
N VAL A 368 -0.04 2.55 8.54
CA VAL A 368 0.77 2.85 7.35
C VAL A 368 1.63 1.65 6.97
N GLY A 369 2.35 1.07 7.94
CA GLY A 369 3.26 -0.03 7.70
C GLY A 369 4.24 -0.27 8.84
N TRP A 370 5.21 -1.13 8.58
CA TRP A 370 6.26 -1.53 9.51
C TRP A 370 7.61 -1.01 9.02
N MET A 371 8.36 -0.30 9.87
CA MET A 371 9.79 -0.04 9.71
C MET A 371 10.59 -1.27 10.15
N ARG A 372 11.75 -1.52 9.53
CA ARG A 372 12.62 -2.67 9.81
C ARG A 372 14.02 -2.30 10.27
#